data_AF-A0A0C4EE13-F1
#
_entry.id   AF-A0A0C4EE13-F1
#
_cell.length_a   1.000
_cell.length_b   1.000
_cell.length_c   1.000
_cell.angle_alpha   90.00
_cell.angle_beta   90.00
_cell.angle_gamma   90.00
#
_symmetry.space_group_name_H-M   'P 1'
#
loop_
_entity.id
_entity.type
_entity.pdbx_description
1 polymer ?
#
loop_
_entity_poly.entity_id
_entity_poly.type
_entity_poly.pdbx_seq_one_letter_code
_entity_poly.pdbx_strand_id
1 'polypeptide(L)'
;MSSKPKVLLTGGSGFIAAHILEQLLEKGYKVITTVRSQDKADKIRGAHPNLSKDELDTAIVPDIAQPDAFDEVVKTPGIEFVLHTASPFHFNIRMS
;
A
#
# COMPACT_ATOMS: atom_id res chain seq x y z
N MET A 1 -26.09 -6.33 -1.01
CA MET A 1 -25.17 -5.79 0.03
C MET A 1 -24.19 -4.90 -0.69
N SER A 2 -24.02 -3.64 -0.29
CA SER A 2 -23.04 -2.75 -0.93
C SER A 2 -21.64 -3.28 -0.66
N SER A 3 -20.82 -3.47 -1.70
CA SER A 3 -19.40 -3.81 -1.54
C SER A 3 -18.69 -2.71 -0.76
N LYS A 4 -17.77 -3.08 0.14
CA LYS A 4 -16.97 -2.06 0.83
C LYS A 4 -16.11 -1.28 -0.17
N PRO A 5 -15.90 0.03 0.07
CA PRO A 5 -15.08 0.89 -0.79
C PRO A 5 -13.64 0.38 -0.87
N LYS A 6 -12.95 0.62 -2.00
CA LYS A 6 -11.54 0.27 -2.15
C LYS A 6 -10.66 1.36 -1.53
N VAL A 7 -9.61 0.92 -0.86
CA VAL A 7 -8.68 1.77 -0.12
C VAL A 7 -7.30 1.73 -0.77
N LEU A 8 -6.75 2.91 -1.06
CA LEU A 8 -5.34 3.07 -1.42
C LEU A 8 -4.52 3.33 -0.16
N LEU A 9 -3.68 2.37 0.22
CA LEU A 9 -2.74 2.50 1.34
C LEU A 9 -1.33 2.74 0.81
N THR A 10 -0.71 3.87 1.13
CA THR A 10 0.66 4.12 0.65
C THR A 10 1.70 3.58 1.64
N GLY A 11 2.77 2.98 1.11
CA GLY A 11 3.89 2.52 1.91
C GLY A 11 3.66 1.20 2.64
N GLY A 12 2.88 0.28 2.07
CA GLY A 12 2.43 -0.99 2.67
C GLY A 12 3.51 -1.87 3.30
N SER A 13 4.77 -1.71 2.90
CA SER A 13 5.89 -2.43 3.49
C SER A 13 6.45 -1.80 4.79
N GLY A 14 5.89 -0.67 5.23
CA GLY A 14 6.28 0.01 6.47
C GLY A 14 5.55 -0.54 7.69
N PHE A 15 6.10 -0.32 8.89
CA PHE A 15 5.57 -0.89 10.14
C PHE A 15 4.11 -0.48 10.42
N ILE A 16 3.82 0.83 10.37
CA ILE A 16 2.46 1.35 10.60
C ILE A 16 1.51 0.90 9.48
N ALA A 17 1.98 0.96 8.23
CA ALA A 17 1.18 0.57 7.07
C ALA A 17 0.77 -0.90 7.13
N ALA A 18 1.67 -1.81 7.53
CA ALA A 18 1.35 -3.22 7.71
C ALA A 18 0.23 -3.42 8.76
N HIS A 19 0.30 -2.71 9.89
CA HIS A 19 -0.76 -2.78 10.91
C HIS A 19 -2.11 -2.25 10.44
N ILE A 20 -2.11 -1.22 9.59
CA ILE A 20 -3.34 -0.68 8.98
C ILE A 20 -3.87 -1.67 7.94
N LEU A 21 -2.99 -2.27 7.14
CA LEU A 21 -3.34 -3.26 6.14
C LEU A 21 -4.11 -4.43 6.77
N GLU A 22 -3.60 -5.01 7.84
CA GLU A 22 -4.28 -6.10 8.57
C GLU A 22 -5.69 -5.67 9.01
N GLN A 23 -5.81 -4.50 9.66
CA GLN A 23 -7.10 -4.00 10.13
C GLN A 23 -8.10 -3.75 8.99
N LEU A 24 -7.63 -3.29 7.82
CA LEU A 24 -8.48 -3.08 6.66
C LEU A 24 -8.97 -4.42 6.10
N LEU A 25 -8.08 -5.41 5.97
CA LEU A 25 -8.38 -6.74 5.48
C LEU A 25 -9.33 -7.50 6.43
N GLU A 26 -9.08 -7.47 7.74
CA GLU A 26 -9.98 -8.04 8.77
C GLU A 26 -11.38 -7.44 8.73
N LYS A 27 -11.48 -6.15 8.43
CA LYS A 27 -12.76 -5.46 8.25
C LYS A 27 -13.39 -5.74 6.88
N GLY A 28 -12.75 -6.51 6.00
CA GLY A 28 -13.26 -6.87 4.67
C GLY A 28 -13.22 -5.73 3.65
N TYR A 29 -12.29 -4.79 3.79
CA TYR A 29 -12.01 -3.80 2.74
C TYR A 29 -11.15 -4.42 1.65
N LYS A 30 -11.33 -3.93 0.41
CA LYS A 30 -10.39 -4.18 -0.69
C LYS A 30 -9.27 -3.15 -0.61
N VAL A 31 -8.03 -3.60 -0.68
CA VAL A 31 -6.87 -2.72 -0.49
C VAL A 31 -5.94 -2.80 -1.69
N ILE A 32 -5.54 -1.64 -2.21
CA ILE A 32 -4.36 -1.51 -3.05
C ILE A 32 -3.28 -0.81 -2.25
N THR A 33 -2.12 -1.45 -2.10
CA THR A 33 -1.02 -0.88 -1.33
C THR A 33 0.19 -0.53 -2.18
N THR A 34 0.82 0.62 -1.94
CA THR A 34 2.05 0.98 -2.67
C THR A 34 3.31 0.49 -1.96
N VAL A 35 4.30 0.05 -2.72
CA VAL A 35 5.62 -0.39 -2.24
C VAL A 35 6.73 0.09 -3.18
N ARG A 36 7.97 0.11 -2.70
CA ARG A 36 9.11 0.64 -3.48
C ARG A 36 9.72 -0.35 -4.47
N SER A 37 9.46 -1.64 -4.35
CA SER A 37 10.07 -2.67 -5.21
C SER A 37 9.22 -3.93 -5.31
N GLN A 38 9.50 -4.74 -6.33
CA GLN A 38 8.81 -6.01 -6.56
C GLN A 38 9.00 -6.97 -5.38
N ASP A 39 10.22 -7.08 -4.85
CA ASP A 39 10.50 -7.89 -3.65
C ASP A 39 9.61 -7.53 -2.45
N LYS A 40 9.25 -6.26 -2.29
CA LYS A 40 8.33 -5.82 -1.23
C LYS A 40 6.89 -6.20 -1.55
N ALA A 41 6.48 -6.12 -2.81
CA ALA A 41 5.17 -6.59 -3.25
C ALA A 41 5.01 -8.10 -3.02
N ASP A 42 6.04 -8.88 -3.40
CA ASP A 42 6.05 -10.33 -3.25
C ASP A 42 6.03 -10.75 -1.77
N LYS A 43 6.71 -10.01 -0.88
CA LYS A 43 6.62 -10.22 0.56
C LYS A 43 5.21 -10.01 1.11
N ILE A 44 4.53 -8.94 0.68
CA ILE A 44 3.14 -8.68 1.08
C ILE A 44 2.23 -9.79 0.56
N ARG A 45 2.32 -10.16 -0.72
CA ARG A 45 1.52 -11.25 -1.29
C ARG A 45 1.81 -12.60 -0.63
N GLY A 46 3.07 -12.88 -0.31
CA GLY A 46 3.48 -14.09 0.40
C GLY A 46 2.97 -14.18 1.84
N ALA A 47 2.74 -13.03 2.50
CA ALA A 47 2.10 -12.99 3.82
C ALA A 47 0.58 -13.23 3.76
N HIS A 48 -0.04 -13.03 2.59
CA HIS A 48 -1.47 -13.18 2.36
C HIS A 48 -1.81 -14.11 1.18
N PRO A 49 -1.35 -15.38 1.21
CA PRO A 49 -1.46 -16.28 0.06
C PRO A 49 -2.90 -16.66 -0.32
N ASN A 50 -3.84 -16.49 0.60
CA ASN A 50 -5.25 -16.85 0.42
C ASN A 50 -6.10 -15.69 -0.14
N LEU A 51 -5.55 -14.49 -0.23
CA LEU A 51 -6.28 -13.32 -0.74
C LEU A 51 -6.13 -13.25 -2.26
N SER A 52 -7.24 -12.98 -2.94
CA SER A 52 -7.24 -12.69 -4.35
C SER A 52 -6.65 -11.30 -4.64
N LYS A 53 -6.28 -11.06 -5.91
CA LYS A 53 -5.80 -9.74 -6.35
C LYS A 53 -6.84 -8.62 -6.19
N ASP A 54 -8.13 -8.96 -6.15
CA ASP A 54 -9.20 -7.97 -5.95
C ASP A 54 -9.35 -7.58 -4.47
N GLU A 55 -9.01 -8.47 -3.54
CA GLU A 55 -8.98 -8.21 -2.10
C GLU A 55 -7.72 -7.45 -1.69
N LEU A 56 -6.57 -7.86 -2.22
CA LEU A 56 -5.27 -7.25 -1.98
C LEU A 56 -4.47 -7.12 -3.27
N ASP A 57 -4.25 -5.89 -3.72
CA ASP A 57 -3.32 -5.57 -4.80
C ASP A 57 -2.15 -4.72 -4.31
N THR A 58 -1.09 -4.71 -5.11
CA THR A 58 0.15 -3.99 -4.85
C THR A 58 0.56 -3.18 -6.06
N ALA A 59 0.92 -1.92 -5.85
CA ALA A 59 1.46 -1.04 -6.88
C ALA A 59 2.90 -0.64 -6.56
N ILE A 60 3.76 -0.60 -7.57
CA ILE A 60 5.17 -0.21 -7.41
C ILE A 60 5.26 1.31 -7.55
N VAL A 61 5.65 1.99 -6.48
CA VAL A 61 5.99 3.42 -6.44
C VAL A 61 7.43 3.52 -5.90
N PRO A 62 8.46 3.52 -6.77
CA PRO A 62 9.86 3.44 -6.36
C PRO A 62 10.30 4.64 -5.51
N ASP A 63 9.86 5.83 -5.91
CA ASP A 63 10.14 7.09 -5.25
C ASP A 63 8.86 7.89 -5.09
N ILE A 64 8.50 8.17 -3.84
CA ILE A 64 7.28 8.90 -3.47
C ILE A 64 7.47 10.42 -3.54
N ALA A 65 8.71 10.90 -3.64
CA ALA A 65 9.03 12.33 -3.75
C ALA A 65 8.96 12.82 -5.19
N GLN A 66 8.89 11.91 -6.17
CA GLN A 66 8.71 12.29 -7.56
C GLN A 66 7.35 12.95 -7.77
N PRO A 67 7.29 14.03 -8.55
CA PRO A 67 6.03 14.48 -9.12
C PRO A 67 5.33 13.30 -9.79
N ASP A 68 4.00 13.24 -9.65
CA ASP A 68 3.15 12.25 -10.32
C ASP A 68 3.38 10.78 -9.89
N ALA A 69 4.14 10.56 -8.79
CA ALA A 69 4.48 9.22 -8.29
C ALA A 69 3.26 8.30 -8.04
N PHE A 70 2.08 8.90 -7.80
CA PHE A 70 0.85 8.18 -7.51
C PHE A 70 -0.22 8.29 -8.60
N ASP A 71 0.04 9.00 -9.70
CA ASP A 71 -0.96 9.31 -10.72
C ASP A 71 -1.61 8.07 -11.30
N GLU A 72 -0.80 7.07 -11.64
CA GLU A 72 -1.29 5.82 -12.21
C GLU A 72 -2.10 5.00 -11.21
N VAL A 73 -1.68 4.95 -9.94
CA VAL A 73 -2.38 4.13 -8.93
C VAL A 73 -3.69 4.78 -8.49
N VAL A 74 -3.75 6.11 -8.38
CA VAL A 74 -4.97 6.85 -8.01
C VAL A 74 -6.08 6.72 -9.07
N LYS A 75 -5.71 6.53 -10.34
CA LYS A 75 -6.68 6.27 -11.43
C LYS A 75 -7.35 4.90 -11.34
N THR A 76 -6.95 4.02 -10.43
CA THR A 76 -7.56 2.70 -10.26
C THR A 76 -9.05 2.85 -9.91
N PRO A 77 -9.97 2.23 -10.67
CA PRO A 77 -11.40 2.36 -10.42
C PRO A 77 -11.82 1.86 -9.04
N GLY A 78 -12.74 2.61 -8.42
CA GLY A 78 -13.38 2.26 -7.16
C GLY A 78 -12.59 2.62 -5.90
N ILE A 79 -11.43 3.29 -6.02
CA ILE A 79 -10.78 3.91 -4.86
C ILE A 79 -11.68 5.03 -4.35
N GLU A 80 -12.09 4.94 -3.08
CA GLU A 80 -12.85 5.99 -2.39
C GLU A 80 -12.05 6.62 -1.25
N PHE A 81 -11.05 5.92 -0.72
CA PHE A 81 -10.22 6.40 0.38
C PHE A 81 -8.73 6.24 0.09
N VAL A 82 -7.94 7.22 0.56
CA VAL A 82 -6.47 7.18 0.53
C VAL A 82 -5.96 7.30 1.96
N LEU A 83 -5.20 6.30 2.43
CA LEU A 83 -4.43 6.37 3.66
C LEU A 83 -2.97 6.60 3.31
N HIS A 84 -2.50 7.83 3.54
CA HIS A 84 -1.12 8.19 3.26
C HIS A 84 -0.22 7.93 4.47
N THR A 85 0.47 6.79 4.48
CA THR A 85 1.44 6.42 5.54
C THR A 85 2.86 6.26 5.03
N ALA A 86 3.09 6.46 3.74
CA ALA A 86 4.42 6.53 3.18
C ALA A 86 5.12 7.79 3.70
N SER A 87 6.22 7.62 4.43
CA SER A 87 7.10 8.73 4.79
C SER A 87 8.48 8.51 4.15
N PRO A 88 9.10 9.53 3.55
CA PRO A 88 10.46 9.44 3.02
C PRO A 88 11.45 9.40 4.20
N PHE A 89 11.53 8.25 4.85
CA PHE A 89 12.46 8.05 5.94
C PHE A 89 13.87 7.80 5.38
N HIS A 90 14.77 8.74 5.64
CA HIS A 90 16.21 8.60 5.40
C HIS A 90 16.90 8.40 6.75
N PHE A 91 17.51 7.24 6.99
CA PHE A 91 18.42 7.04 8.12
C PHE A 91 19.73 7.80 7.82
N ASN A 92 19.72 9.13 7.98
CA ASN A 92 20.93 9.94 7.88
C ASN A 92 21.54 10.11 9.27
N ILE A 93 21.98 9.00 9.88
CA ILE A 93 22.72 9.05 11.15
C ILE A 93 24.17 9.37 10.81
N ARG A 94 24.53 10.65 10.91
CA ARG A 94 25.95 11.05 10.98
C ARG A 94 26.44 10.78 12.39
N MET A 95 27.27 9.76 12.56
CA MET A 95 28.13 9.68 13.74
C MET A 95 29.20 10.76 13.60
N SER A 96 29.20 11.72 14.52
CA SER A 96 30.27 12.70 14.71
C SER A 96 31.50 12.04 15.34
#